data_AF-A0A5N8TD46-F1
#
_entry.id   AF-A0A5N8TD46-F1
#
_cell.length_a   1.000
_cell.length_b   1.000
_cell.length_c   1.000
_cell.angle_alpha   90.00
_cell.angle_beta   90.00
_cell.angle_gamma   90.00
#
_symmetry.space_group_name_H-M   'P 1'
#
loop_
_entity.id
_entity.type
_entity.pdbx_description
1 polymer ?
#
loop_
_entity_poly.entity_id
_entity_poly.type
_entity_poly.pdbx_seq_one_letter_code
_entity_poly.pdbx_strand_id
1 'polypeptide(L)'
;MPLYETFSYNDNLPLKIYRQLPEKLKIVGNRDPEILLILRLLSGNVELIHNYTDKKIKTRMNYFSSCFTKFSNWKKEFPLYFSEDTTADDLASFIDNTRYINRKFYSVVLAELSQFVLHTNKKSHTSAFIYVYRVLEKISYAFPLIYTSKTQDFQKSFTKLKDLMVGDNEKKELGFFKTFIEMLYKDDSISDTSIDIMFSSSDSEVKRQMFAEVKKVTPPNAIHGDTDEPDMLSIKYCEMGRFIISVRNRFFHNLNGGATNIESEKVVDSDELFSFINPVAMYWIAMVFLQIISFSLSEYQNHRRAATLSQDN
;
A
#
# COMPACT_ATOMS: atom_id res chain seq x y z
N MET A 1 -1.99 5.73 -31.27
CA MET A 1 -2.33 4.29 -31.31
C MET A 1 -2.99 3.94 -29.99
N PRO A 2 -4.08 3.14 -29.94
CA PRO A 2 -4.57 2.64 -28.67
C PRO A 2 -3.48 1.73 -28.07
N LEU A 3 -3.04 2.07 -26.87
CA LEU A 3 -2.15 1.21 -26.09
C LEU A 3 -2.90 -0.08 -25.75
N TYR A 4 -2.26 -1.23 -25.88
CA TYR A 4 -2.81 -2.50 -25.46
C TYR A 4 -3.16 -2.45 -23.96
N GLU A 5 -4.41 -2.73 -23.60
CA GLU A 5 -4.86 -2.77 -22.21
C GLU A 5 -4.47 -4.11 -21.57
N THR A 6 -3.49 -4.10 -20.68
CA THR A 6 -2.93 -5.32 -20.07
C THR A 6 -3.89 -6.00 -19.10
N PHE A 7 -4.67 -5.21 -18.36
CA PHE A 7 -5.54 -5.69 -17.29
C PHE A 7 -6.96 -5.15 -17.43
N SER A 8 -7.94 -5.99 -17.13
CA SER A 8 -9.33 -5.60 -16.94
C SER A 8 -9.82 -6.06 -15.57
N TYR A 9 -10.85 -5.40 -15.04
CA TYR A 9 -11.31 -5.59 -13.67
C TYR A 9 -12.80 -5.84 -13.64
N ASN A 10 -13.21 -6.86 -12.88
CA ASN A 10 -14.60 -7.21 -12.65
C ASN A 10 -14.92 -7.20 -11.15
N ASP A 11 -16.18 -6.95 -10.80
CA ASP A 11 -16.64 -7.07 -9.42
C ASP A 11 -16.62 -8.54 -8.97
N ASN A 12 -16.21 -8.77 -7.72
CA ASN A 12 -16.07 -10.09 -7.12
C ASN A 12 -16.72 -10.17 -5.74
N LEU A 13 -17.62 -9.22 -5.43
CA LEU A 13 -18.45 -9.22 -4.24
C LEU A 13 -19.59 -10.24 -4.37
N PRO A 14 -20.10 -10.75 -3.23
CA PRO A 14 -21.36 -11.46 -3.19
C PRO A 14 -22.50 -10.62 -3.79
N LEU A 15 -23.34 -11.24 -4.62
CA LEU A 15 -24.43 -10.58 -5.36
C LEU A 15 -25.37 -9.77 -4.45
N LYS A 16 -25.62 -10.24 -3.23
CA LYS A 16 -26.44 -9.54 -2.22
C LYS A 16 -25.85 -8.16 -1.85
N ILE A 17 -24.53 -8.09 -1.68
CA ILE A 17 -23.82 -6.84 -1.34
C ILE A 17 -23.73 -5.96 -2.59
N TYR A 18 -23.37 -6.55 -3.73
CA TYR A 18 -23.27 -5.84 -5.00
C TYR A 18 -24.55 -5.06 -5.35
N ARG A 19 -25.72 -5.68 -5.19
CA ARG A 19 -27.03 -5.03 -5.46
C ARG A 19 -27.31 -3.82 -4.56
N GLN A 20 -26.77 -3.80 -3.35
CA GLN A 20 -26.98 -2.73 -2.38
C GLN A 20 -25.92 -1.63 -2.47
N LEU A 21 -24.86 -1.84 -3.25
CA LEU A 21 -23.76 -0.92 -3.36
C LEU A 21 -24.18 0.31 -4.20
N PRO A 22 -23.78 1.53 -3.82
CA PRO A 22 -23.98 2.70 -4.68
C PRO A 22 -23.38 2.49 -6.07
N GLU A 23 -24.06 2.95 -7.13
CA GLU A 23 -23.63 2.72 -8.51
C GLU A 23 -22.18 3.16 -8.78
N LYS A 24 -21.74 4.26 -8.15
CA LYS A 24 -20.39 4.82 -8.32
C LYS A 24 -19.29 3.99 -7.67
N LEU A 25 -19.64 3.00 -6.84
CA LEU A 25 -18.71 2.07 -6.21
C LEU A 25 -18.74 0.67 -6.85
N LYS A 26 -19.63 0.44 -7.83
CA LYS A 26 -19.66 -0.79 -8.61
C LYS A 26 -18.58 -0.74 -9.68
N ILE A 27 -17.96 -1.89 -9.92
CA ILE A 27 -17.03 -2.07 -11.04
C ILE A 27 -17.87 -2.47 -12.25
N VAL A 28 -17.91 -1.60 -13.27
CA VAL A 28 -18.69 -1.78 -14.49
C VAL A 28 -17.81 -1.85 -15.76
N GLY A 29 -16.51 -1.62 -15.64
CA GLY A 29 -15.52 -1.80 -16.71
C GLY A 29 -14.71 -0.55 -17.02
N ASN A 30 -14.44 -0.29 -18.31
CA ASN A 30 -13.38 0.60 -18.82
C ASN A 30 -13.48 2.11 -18.45
N ARG A 31 -14.40 2.51 -17.57
CA ARG A 31 -14.56 3.90 -17.09
C ARG A 31 -14.50 4.02 -15.56
N ASP A 32 -14.22 2.93 -14.86
CA ASP A 32 -14.13 2.95 -13.41
C ASP A 32 -12.95 3.81 -12.94
N PRO A 33 -13.12 4.64 -11.89
CA PRO A 33 -12.03 5.45 -11.34
C PRO A 33 -10.89 4.56 -10.83
N GLU A 34 -9.66 4.90 -11.15
CA GLU A 34 -8.48 4.11 -10.78
C GLU A 34 -8.32 3.99 -9.26
N ILE A 35 -8.68 5.03 -8.50
CA ILE A 35 -8.72 4.99 -7.02
C ILE A 35 -9.69 3.91 -6.54
N LEU A 36 -10.90 3.82 -7.11
CA LEU A 36 -11.86 2.78 -6.73
C LEU A 36 -11.27 1.39 -6.98
N LEU A 37 -10.68 1.18 -8.16
CA LEU A 37 -10.07 -0.09 -8.52
C LEU A 37 -8.92 -0.45 -7.57
N ILE A 38 -8.08 0.51 -7.16
CA ILE A 38 -7.02 0.29 -6.17
C ILE A 38 -7.60 -0.12 -4.81
N LEU A 39 -8.57 0.65 -4.27
CA LEU A 39 -9.19 0.33 -2.97
C LEU A 39 -9.86 -1.05 -3.01
N ARG A 40 -10.54 -1.37 -4.10
CA ARG A 40 -11.21 -2.68 -4.27
C ARG A 40 -10.22 -3.82 -4.43
N LEU A 41 -9.11 -3.60 -5.14
CA LEU A 41 -8.06 -4.60 -5.34
C LEU A 41 -7.36 -4.92 -4.02
N LEU A 42 -6.99 -3.88 -3.26
CA LEU A 42 -6.37 -4.00 -1.93
C LEU A 42 -7.33 -4.59 -0.88
N SER A 43 -8.64 -4.36 -1.02
CA SER A 43 -9.67 -4.98 -0.17
C SER A 43 -9.92 -6.46 -0.50
N GLY A 44 -9.36 -6.99 -1.59
CA GLY A 44 -9.59 -8.38 -2.01
C GLY A 44 -10.98 -8.65 -2.62
N ASN A 45 -11.59 -7.64 -3.25
CA ASN A 45 -12.96 -7.71 -3.78
C ASN A 45 -13.05 -7.46 -5.29
N VAL A 46 -12.02 -7.87 -6.02
CA VAL A 46 -11.91 -7.72 -7.48
C VAL A 46 -11.56 -9.05 -8.13
N GLU A 47 -12.05 -9.27 -9.34
CA GLU A 47 -11.52 -10.27 -10.25
C GLU A 47 -10.66 -9.55 -11.28
N LEU A 48 -9.36 -9.85 -11.28
CA LEU A 48 -8.38 -9.31 -12.21
C LEU A 48 -8.30 -10.22 -13.44
N ILE A 49 -8.42 -9.67 -14.63
CA ILE A 49 -8.25 -10.37 -15.89
C ILE A 49 -6.95 -9.87 -16.53
N HIS A 50 -6.02 -10.78 -16.79
CA HIS A 50 -4.81 -10.47 -17.56
C HIS A 50 -5.08 -10.73 -19.04
N ASN A 51 -5.29 -9.66 -19.81
CA ASN A 51 -5.85 -9.73 -21.16
C ASN A 51 -4.94 -10.45 -22.16
N TYR A 52 -3.62 -10.44 -21.94
CA TYR A 52 -2.67 -11.15 -22.82
C TYR A 52 -2.75 -12.68 -22.68
N THR A 53 -3.05 -13.20 -21.48
CA THR A 53 -3.13 -14.65 -21.25
C THR A 53 -4.55 -15.14 -20.95
N ASP A 54 -5.55 -14.25 -21.02
CA ASP A 54 -6.94 -14.47 -20.56
C ASP A 54 -7.05 -15.11 -19.16
N LYS A 55 -6.08 -14.82 -18.28
CA LYS A 55 -6.05 -15.44 -16.95
C LYS A 55 -6.90 -14.62 -15.99
N LYS A 56 -7.90 -15.25 -15.39
CA LYS A 56 -8.79 -14.66 -14.38
C LYS A 56 -8.30 -14.98 -12.97
N ILE A 57 -8.12 -13.96 -12.14
CA ILE A 57 -7.58 -14.06 -10.78
C ILE A 57 -8.54 -13.38 -9.83
N LYS A 58 -9.19 -14.17 -8.97
CA LYS A 58 -10.05 -13.66 -7.91
C LYS A 58 -9.20 -13.26 -6.72
N THR A 59 -9.07 -11.96 -6.48
CA THR A 59 -8.42 -11.48 -5.25
C THR A 59 -9.34 -11.74 -4.07
N ARG A 60 -8.72 -12.08 -2.94
CA ARG A 60 -9.40 -12.52 -1.71
C ARG A 60 -8.65 -12.11 -0.44
N MET A 61 -7.49 -11.49 -0.56
CA MET A 61 -6.71 -10.99 0.56
C MET A 61 -7.08 -9.53 0.80
N ASN A 62 -7.38 -9.18 2.05
CA ASN A 62 -7.66 -7.82 2.46
C ASN A 62 -6.41 -7.20 3.08
N TYR A 63 -5.71 -6.36 2.33
CA TYR A 63 -4.50 -5.68 2.82
C TYR A 63 -4.80 -4.49 3.74
N PHE A 64 -6.07 -4.18 4.05
CA PHE A 64 -6.42 -3.22 5.10
C PHE A 64 -6.60 -3.89 6.48
N SER A 65 -6.37 -5.19 6.58
CA SER A 65 -6.41 -5.93 7.84
C SER A 65 -5.06 -6.59 8.09
N SER A 66 -4.52 -6.42 9.30
CA SER A 66 -3.25 -7.04 9.70
C SER A 66 -3.29 -8.57 9.61
N CYS A 67 -4.46 -9.17 9.84
CA CYS A 67 -4.68 -10.61 9.70
C CYS A 67 -5.22 -11.02 8.31
N PHE A 68 -5.25 -10.09 7.35
CA PHE A 68 -5.78 -10.30 6.00
C PHE A 68 -7.23 -10.78 5.92
N THR A 69 -8.02 -10.53 6.97
CA THR A 69 -9.40 -10.99 7.11
C THR A 69 -10.31 -10.34 6.07
N LYS A 70 -11.08 -11.18 5.38
CA LYS A 70 -12.03 -10.72 4.36
C LYS A 70 -13.16 -9.94 5.00
N PHE A 71 -13.63 -8.93 4.28
CA PHE A 71 -14.86 -8.25 4.60
C PHE A 71 -16.06 -9.18 4.52
N SER A 72 -16.88 -9.22 5.56
CA SER A 72 -18.17 -9.93 5.49
C SER A 72 -19.18 -9.12 4.69
N ASN A 73 -19.15 -7.79 4.87
CA ASN A 73 -19.93 -6.82 4.13
C ASN A 73 -19.09 -5.58 3.81
N TRP A 74 -18.44 -5.59 2.65
CA TRP A 74 -17.58 -4.48 2.21
C TRP A 74 -18.30 -3.12 2.22
N LYS A 75 -19.58 -3.06 1.82
CA LYS A 75 -20.35 -1.81 1.83
C LYS A 75 -20.41 -1.18 3.22
N LYS A 76 -20.52 -1.99 4.28
CA LYS A 76 -20.68 -1.52 5.66
C LYS A 76 -19.34 -1.37 6.37
N GLU A 77 -18.44 -2.32 6.19
CA GLU A 77 -17.20 -2.42 6.96
C GLU A 77 -16.08 -1.56 6.39
N PHE A 78 -15.95 -1.46 5.07
CA PHE A 78 -14.85 -0.70 4.47
C PHE A 78 -14.92 0.80 4.75
N PRO A 79 -16.09 1.47 4.68
CA PRO A 79 -16.19 2.89 5.03
C PRO A 79 -15.73 3.23 6.45
N LEU A 80 -15.85 2.31 7.41
CA LEU A 80 -15.46 2.51 8.81
C LEU A 80 -13.94 2.68 8.99
N TYR A 81 -13.13 2.27 8.00
CA TYR A 81 -11.69 2.51 7.99
C TYR A 81 -11.32 3.99 7.79
N PHE A 82 -12.27 4.82 7.32
CA PHE A 82 -12.04 6.25 7.14
C PHE A 82 -12.49 7.06 8.36
N SER A 83 -13.68 6.77 8.88
CA SER A 83 -14.20 7.25 10.17
C SER A 83 -15.46 6.49 10.55
N GLU A 84 -15.87 6.51 11.82
CA GLU A 84 -17.09 5.85 12.31
C GLU A 84 -18.36 6.34 11.60
N ASP A 85 -18.39 7.61 11.19
CA ASP A 85 -19.53 8.24 10.52
C ASP A 85 -19.50 8.10 8.98
N THR A 86 -18.40 7.60 8.40
CA THR A 86 -18.28 7.53 6.94
C THR A 86 -19.17 6.42 6.39
N THR A 87 -20.04 6.77 5.44
CA THR A 87 -20.91 5.81 4.76
C THR A 87 -20.40 5.43 3.37
N ALA A 88 -20.98 4.37 2.79
CA ALA A 88 -20.71 4.02 1.39
C ALA A 88 -21.13 5.13 0.41
N ASP A 89 -22.15 5.92 0.73
CA ASP A 89 -22.62 7.02 -0.10
C ASP A 89 -21.66 8.22 -0.06
N ASP A 90 -21.03 8.47 1.10
CA ASP A 90 -19.95 9.48 1.21
C ASP A 90 -18.76 9.10 0.34
N LEU A 91 -18.34 7.84 0.43
CA LEU A 91 -17.26 7.30 -0.40
C LEU A 91 -17.61 7.35 -1.89
N ALA A 92 -18.85 6.98 -2.25
CA ALA A 92 -19.34 7.05 -3.62
C ALA A 92 -19.27 8.48 -4.19
N SER A 93 -19.72 9.45 -3.40
CA SER A 93 -19.67 10.87 -3.75
C SER A 93 -18.23 11.35 -3.93
N PHE A 94 -17.34 11.00 -3.01
CA PHE A 94 -15.92 11.36 -3.08
C PHE A 94 -15.24 10.77 -4.31
N ILE A 95 -15.43 9.48 -4.57
CA ILE A 95 -14.83 8.78 -5.72
C ILE A 95 -15.30 9.41 -7.05
N ASP A 96 -16.59 9.71 -7.19
CA ASP A 96 -17.12 10.32 -8.41
C ASP A 96 -16.57 11.73 -8.64
N ASN A 97 -16.40 12.52 -7.58
CA ASN A 97 -15.86 13.88 -7.66
C ASN A 97 -14.34 13.93 -7.87
N THR A 98 -13.61 12.88 -7.48
CA THR A 98 -12.15 12.83 -7.58
C THR A 98 -11.63 11.97 -8.73
N ARG A 99 -12.52 11.35 -9.51
CA ARG A 99 -12.17 10.36 -10.55
C ARG A 99 -11.16 10.80 -11.61
N TYR A 100 -11.03 12.11 -11.85
CA TYR A 100 -10.09 12.65 -12.84
C TYR A 100 -8.82 13.24 -12.22
N ILE A 101 -8.78 13.39 -10.89
CA ILE A 101 -7.66 13.98 -10.17
C ILE A 101 -6.52 12.98 -10.09
N ASN A 102 -5.32 13.37 -10.54
CA ASN A 102 -4.12 12.52 -10.57
C ASN A 102 -4.32 11.17 -11.26
N ARG A 103 -5.26 11.10 -12.22
CA ARG A 103 -5.66 9.87 -12.92
C ARG A 103 -4.46 9.07 -13.46
N LYS A 104 -3.53 9.76 -14.14
CA LYS A 104 -2.33 9.13 -14.71
C LYS A 104 -1.47 8.47 -13.63
N PHE A 105 -1.30 9.13 -12.48
CA PHE A 105 -0.55 8.57 -11.36
C PHE A 105 -1.24 7.31 -10.82
N TYR A 106 -2.54 7.38 -10.52
CA TYR A 106 -3.28 6.21 -10.02
C TYR A 106 -3.33 5.07 -11.04
N SER A 107 -3.40 5.36 -12.33
CA SER A 107 -3.33 4.31 -13.37
C SER A 107 -2.01 3.53 -13.35
N VAL A 108 -0.89 4.21 -13.07
CA VAL A 108 0.41 3.57 -12.93
C VAL A 108 0.44 2.71 -11.67
N VAL A 109 0.00 3.26 -10.52
CA VAL A 109 -0.05 2.50 -9.26
C VAL A 109 -0.93 1.25 -9.39
N LEU A 110 -2.12 1.39 -10.00
CA LEU A 110 -3.03 0.29 -10.25
C LEU A 110 -2.40 -0.80 -11.12
N ALA A 111 -1.65 -0.43 -12.16
CA ALA A 111 -0.94 -1.38 -13.01
C ALA A 111 0.13 -2.16 -12.24
N GLU A 112 0.95 -1.49 -11.42
CA GLU A 112 1.96 -2.16 -10.59
C GLU A 112 1.32 -3.09 -9.55
N LEU A 113 0.23 -2.68 -8.90
CA LEU A 113 -0.53 -3.53 -7.97
C LEU A 113 -1.15 -4.75 -8.68
N SER A 114 -1.63 -4.57 -9.91
CA SER A 114 -2.18 -5.66 -10.71
C SER A 114 -1.11 -6.69 -11.08
N GLN A 115 0.10 -6.23 -11.38
CA GLN A 115 1.25 -7.11 -11.59
C GLN A 115 1.65 -7.84 -10.32
N PHE A 116 1.68 -7.16 -9.17
CA PHE A 116 1.91 -7.80 -7.87
C PHE A 116 0.93 -8.96 -7.62
N VAL A 117 -0.37 -8.74 -7.86
CA VAL A 117 -1.41 -9.76 -7.72
C VAL A 117 -1.19 -10.92 -8.71
N LEU A 118 -0.86 -10.62 -9.97
CA LEU A 118 -0.58 -11.63 -11.00
C LEU A 118 0.59 -12.55 -10.60
N HIS A 119 1.71 -11.96 -10.15
CA HIS A 119 2.90 -12.71 -9.77
C HIS A 119 2.73 -13.48 -8.46
N THR A 120 2.02 -12.90 -7.48
CA THR A 120 1.64 -13.60 -6.24
C THR A 120 0.77 -14.81 -6.55
N ASN A 121 -0.21 -14.69 -7.45
CA ASN A 121 -1.04 -15.82 -7.87
C ASN A 121 -0.25 -16.91 -8.61
N LYS A 122 0.85 -16.56 -9.28
CA LYS A 122 1.78 -17.51 -9.91
C LYS A 122 2.77 -18.13 -8.90
N LYS A 123 2.71 -17.77 -7.61
CA LYS A 123 3.69 -18.12 -6.58
C LYS A 123 5.12 -17.65 -6.88
N SER A 124 5.27 -16.66 -7.77
CA SER A 124 6.57 -16.03 -8.04
C SER A 124 6.70 -14.79 -7.14
N HIS A 125 6.93 -15.04 -5.85
CA HIS A 125 6.99 -14.02 -4.81
C HIS A 125 8.20 -13.09 -4.95
N THR A 126 9.32 -13.58 -5.44
CA THR A 126 10.51 -12.77 -5.79
C THR A 126 10.15 -11.72 -6.83
N SER A 127 9.44 -12.14 -7.89
CA SER A 127 8.95 -11.20 -8.91
C SER A 127 7.88 -10.27 -8.36
N ALA A 128 6.99 -10.77 -7.50
CA ALA A 128 5.96 -9.94 -6.88
C ALA A 128 6.56 -8.82 -6.02
N PHE A 129 7.66 -9.09 -5.30
CA PHE A 129 8.36 -8.09 -4.48
C PHE A 129 8.88 -6.90 -5.31
N ILE A 130 9.31 -7.13 -6.55
CA ILE A 130 9.71 -6.04 -7.46
C ILE A 130 8.57 -5.02 -7.61
N TYR A 131 7.33 -5.49 -7.72
CA TYR A 131 6.15 -4.64 -7.87
C TYR A 131 5.75 -3.96 -6.54
N VAL A 132 5.96 -4.61 -5.39
CA VAL A 132 5.84 -3.95 -4.07
C VAL A 132 6.76 -2.74 -4.01
N TYR A 133 8.03 -2.95 -4.37
CA TYR A 133 9.04 -1.90 -4.36
C TYR A 133 8.73 -0.78 -5.38
N ARG A 134 8.26 -1.11 -6.59
CA ARG A 134 7.85 -0.10 -7.57
C ARG A 134 6.68 0.75 -7.09
N VAL A 135 5.67 0.13 -6.46
CA VAL A 135 4.58 0.89 -5.83
C VAL A 135 5.14 1.84 -4.77
N LEU A 136 6.03 1.34 -3.92
CA LEU A 136 6.70 2.14 -2.89
C LEU A 136 7.40 3.37 -3.50
N GLU A 137 8.20 3.20 -4.56
CA GLU A 137 8.85 4.32 -5.26
C GLU A 137 7.84 5.35 -5.78
N LYS A 138 6.77 4.90 -6.43
CA LYS A 138 5.76 5.82 -6.99
C LYS A 138 5.08 6.63 -5.90
N ILE A 139 4.68 5.98 -4.80
CA ILE A 139 3.98 6.67 -3.71
C ILE A 139 4.92 7.55 -2.88
N SER A 140 6.20 7.17 -2.76
CA SER A 140 7.17 7.89 -1.92
C SER A 140 7.34 9.36 -2.33
N TYR A 141 7.21 9.65 -3.62
CA TYR A 141 7.26 11.00 -4.15
C TYR A 141 5.88 11.65 -4.22
N ALA A 142 4.88 10.92 -4.73
CA ALA A 142 3.58 11.50 -5.06
C ALA A 142 2.70 11.77 -3.83
N PHE A 143 2.72 10.90 -2.81
CA PHE A 143 1.83 11.05 -1.65
C PHE A 143 2.12 12.27 -0.79
N PRO A 144 3.39 12.60 -0.48
CA PRO A 144 3.70 13.86 0.20
C PRO A 144 3.20 15.09 -0.56
N LEU A 145 3.33 15.11 -1.90
CA LEU A 145 2.82 16.19 -2.74
C LEU A 145 1.29 16.26 -2.75
N ILE A 146 0.61 15.12 -2.88
CA ILE A 146 -0.86 15.05 -2.84
C ILE A 146 -1.37 15.55 -1.49
N TYR A 147 -0.74 15.11 -0.39
CA TYR A 147 -1.10 15.51 0.97
C TYR A 147 -0.94 17.03 1.17
N THR A 148 0.24 17.57 0.85
CA THR A 148 0.53 19.02 0.98
C THR A 148 -0.32 19.89 0.06
N SER A 149 -0.69 19.43 -1.14
CA SER A 149 -1.55 20.20 -2.05
C SER A 149 -2.96 20.46 -1.52
N LYS A 150 -3.40 19.66 -0.55
CA LYS A 150 -4.72 19.74 0.07
C LYS A 150 -4.71 20.47 1.40
N THR A 151 -3.54 20.85 1.92
CA THR A 151 -3.48 21.69 3.12
C THR A 151 -3.82 23.13 2.76
N GLN A 152 -4.78 23.73 3.46
CA GLN A 152 -5.41 25.01 3.08
C GLN A 152 -4.50 26.25 3.16
N ASP A 153 -3.34 26.14 3.80
CA ASP A 153 -2.41 27.26 4.02
C ASP A 153 -1.18 27.08 3.12
N PHE A 154 -1.07 27.89 2.07
CA PHE A 154 0.03 27.84 1.10
C PHE A 154 1.39 28.03 1.76
N GLN A 155 1.50 28.94 2.73
CA GLN A 155 2.76 29.22 3.42
C GLN A 155 3.14 28.04 4.32
N LYS A 156 2.18 27.41 5.00
CA LYS A 156 2.42 26.14 5.72
C LYS A 156 2.71 24.98 4.77
N SER A 157 2.06 24.91 3.60
CA SER A 157 2.29 23.86 2.60
C SER A 157 3.70 23.95 2.03
N PHE A 158 4.14 25.17 1.71
CA PHE A 158 5.50 25.46 1.27
C PHE A 158 6.54 25.19 2.36
N THR A 159 6.31 25.64 3.59
CA THR A 159 7.21 25.35 4.72
C THR A 159 7.28 23.85 5.00
N LYS A 160 6.15 23.13 5.00
CA LYS A 160 6.10 21.66 5.13
C LYS A 160 6.87 20.97 4.01
N LEU A 161 6.67 21.37 2.75
CA LEU A 161 7.42 20.83 1.61
C LEU A 161 8.91 21.12 1.73
N LYS A 162 9.27 22.34 2.13
CA LYS A 162 10.66 22.74 2.36
C LYS A 162 11.30 21.92 3.47
N ASP A 163 10.64 21.79 4.62
CA ASP A 163 11.11 21.00 5.76
C ASP A 163 11.28 19.53 5.40
N LEU A 164 10.38 18.98 4.58
CA LEU A 164 10.50 17.63 4.04
C LEU A 164 11.72 17.49 3.09
N MET A 165 12.05 18.52 2.31
CA MET A 165 13.10 18.51 1.27
C MET A 165 14.51 18.95 1.73
N VAL A 166 14.71 19.34 2.99
CA VAL A 166 16.03 19.77 3.52
C VAL A 166 16.94 18.55 3.78
N GLY A 167 18.02 18.43 3.00
CA GLY A 167 19.06 17.37 3.09
C GLY A 167 20.01 17.41 1.89
N ASP A 168 21.11 16.63 1.86
CA ASP A 168 22.09 16.62 0.76
C ASP A 168 21.85 15.49 -0.28
N ASN A 169 22.28 15.74 -1.53
CA ASN A 169 21.88 15.02 -2.76
C ASN A 169 22.07 13.48 -2.72
N GLU A 170 21.15 12.76 -3.38
CA GLU A 170 21.02 11.28 -3.51
C GLU A 170 20.38 10.49 -2.35
N LYS A 171 20.51 10.92 -1.08
CA LYS A 171 19.77 10.30 0.05
C LYS A 171 18.40 10.96 0.35
N LYS A 172 18.01 11.92 -0.50
CA LYS A 172 16.86 12.82 -0.31
C LYS A 172 15.50 12.14 -0.36
N GLU A 173 15.25 11.26 -1.33
CA GLU A 173 13.88 10.75 -1.57
C GLU A 173 13.41 9.79 -0.48
N LEU A 174 14.31 8.93 0.00
CA LEU A 174 14.02 7.99 1.09
C LEU A 174 13.83 8.71 2.42
N GLY A 175 14.71 9.68 2.70
CA GLY A 175 14.62 10.51 3.90
C GLY A 175 13.34 11.35 3.89
N PHE A 176 13.01 11.94 2.74
CA PHE A 176 11.78 12.69 2.51
C PHE A 176 10.54 11.87 2.81
N PHE A 177 10.46 10.64 2.26
CA PHE A 177 9.30 9.79 2.51
C PHE A 177 9.22 9.31 3.96
N LYS A 178 10.36 9.00 4.60
CA LYS A 178 10.37 8.66 6.03
C LYS A 178 9.81 9.79 6.88
N THR A 179 10.32 11.01 6.73
CA THR A 179 9.82 12.19 7.47
C THR A 179 8.33 12.42 7.20
N PHE A 180 7.89 12.18 5.97
CA PHE A 180 6.47 12.25 5.63
C PHE A 180 5.63 11.21 6.39
N ILE A 181 6.07 9.95 6.48
CA ILE A 181 5.36 8.91 7.24
C ILE A 181 5.29 9.26 8.72
N GLU A 182 6.39 9.72 9.32
CA GLU A 182 6.41 10.18 10.72
C GLU A 182 5.46 11.36 10.96
N MET A 183 5.36 12.29 10.00
CA MET A 183 4.39 13.39 10.07
C MET A 183 2.95 12.90 9.88
N LEU A 184 2.72 11.94 8.97
CA LEU A 184 1.39 11.45 8.60
C LEU A 184 0.70 10.73 9.76
N TYR A 185 1.48 10.00 10.57
CA TYR A 185 1.02 9.27 11.75
C TYR A 185 1.44 9.94 13.05
N LYS A 186 1.80 11.23 13.01
CA LYS A 186 2.07 11.99 14.20
C LYS A 186 0.80 12.03 15.05
N ASP A 187 0.92 11.66 16.32
CA ASP A 187 -0.17 11.57 17.29
C ASP A 187 -1.17 10.40 17.05
N ASP A 188 -0.89 9.51 16.09
CA ASP A 188 -1.64 8.25 15.92
C ASP A 188 -0.93 7.12 16.67
N SER A 189 -1.67 6.39 17.50
CA SER A 189 -1.16 5.23 18.24
C SER A 189 -0.47 4.19 17.36
N ILE A 190 -0.79 4.10 16.06
CA ILE A 190 -0.15 3.17 15.14
C ILE A 190 1.34 3.46 14.95
N SER A 191 1.81 4.69 15.17
CA SER A 191 3.23 5.05 15.00
C SER A 191 4.16 4.29 15.95
N ASP A 192 3.64 3.94 17.13
CA ASP A 192 4.36 3.24 18.20
C ASP A 192 4.23 1.71 18.09
N THR A 193 3.51 1.23 17.07
CA THR A 193 3.32 -0.21 16.83
C THR A 193 4.39 -0.78 15.91
N SER A 194 4.30 -2.10 15.67
CA SER A 194 5.14 -2.81 14.74
C SER A 194 4.33 -3.64 13.73
N ILE A 195 5.02 -4.04 12.67
CA ILE A 195 4.52 -4.97 11.65
C ILE A 195 5.34 -6.23 11.75
N ASP A 196 4.65 -7.35 11.95
CA ASP A 196 5.26 -8.63 12.23
C ASP A 196 5.42 -9.46 10.96
N ILE A 197 6.66 -9.85 10.67
CA ILE A 197 6.98 -10.81 9.62
C ILE A 197 7.08 -12.18 10.27
N MET A 198 6.08 -13.03 10.03
CA MET A 198 6.05 -14.39 10.55
C MET A 198 6.79 -15.34 9.61
N PHE A 199 7.80 -16.05 10.12
CA PHE A 199 8.55 -17.05 9.37
C PHE A 199 7.91 -18.43 9.58
N SER A 200 6.95 -18.77 8.73
CA SER A 200 6.27 -20.08 8.78
C SER A 200 6.94 -21.08 7.83
N SER A 201 7.79 -21.94 8.35
CA SER A 201 8.31 -23.11 7.61
C SER A 201 8.20 -24.37 8.47
N SER A 202 7.97 -25.52 7.83
CA SER A 202 7.94 -26.81 8.52
C SER A 202 9.33 -27.25 8.99
N ASP A 203 10.38 -26.71 8.38
CA ASP A 203 11.77 -26.95 8.76
C ASP A 203 12.27 -25.81 9.65
N SER A 204 12.67 -26.15 10.89
CA SER A 204 13.15 -25.19 11.87
C SER A 204 14.46 -24.53 11.48
N GLU A 205 15.32 -25.22 10.73
CA GLU A 205 16.60 -24.67 10.30
C GLU A 205 16.40 -23.67 9.16
N VAL A 206 15.53 -23.99 8.19
CA VAL A 206 15.13 -23.06 7.12
C VAL A 206 14.55 -21.78 7.73
N LYS A 207 13.69 -21.90 8.73
CA LYS A 207 13.12 -20.76 9.46
C LYS A 207 14.21 -19.88 10.08
N ARG A 208 15.12 -20.48 10.85
CA ARG A 208 16.23 -19.77 11.52
C ARG A 208 17.13 -19.07 10.51
N GLN A 209 17.47 -19.76 9.41
CA GLN A 209 18.30 -19.24 8.35
C GLN A 209 17.65 -18.03 7.66
N MET A 210 16.38 -18.14 7.26
CA MET A 210 15.65 -17.03 6.62
C MET A 210 15.48 -15.83 7.56
N PHE A 211 15.12 -16.08 8.83
CA PHE A 211 15.05 -15.03 9.84
C PHE A 211 16.37 -14.29 9.98
N ALA A 212 17.48 -15.03 10.12
CA ALA A 212 18.81 -14.46 10.29
C ALA A 212 19.21 -13.58 9.09
N GLU A 213 18.99 -14.04 7.86
CA GLU A 213 19.34 -13.27 6.66
C GLU A 213 18.49 -11.99 6.52
N VAL A 214 17.19 -12.03 6.87
CA VAL A 214 16.34 -10.82 6.85
C VAL A 214 16.74 -9.85 7.96
N LYS A 215 16.96 -10.34 9.19
CA LYS A 215 17.37 -9.53 10.34
C LYS A 215 18.72 -8.85 10.09
N LYS A 216 19.69 -9.59 9.52
CA LYS A 216 21.03 -9.11 9.14
C LYS A 216 20.99 -7.87 8.25
N VAL A 217 19.99 -7.77 7.37
CA VAL A 217 19.84 -6.63 6.44
C VAL A 217 18.84 -5.59 6.90
N THR A 218 18.18 -5.83 8.03
CA THR A 218 17.25 -4.89 8.64
C THR A 218 18.04 -3.81 9.39
N PRO A 219 17.77 -2.52 9.18
CA PRO A 219 18.40 -1.46 9.95
C PRO A 219 18.17 -1.68 11.46
N PRO A 220 19.21 -1.66 12.33
CA PRO A 220 19.03 -1.98 13.74
C PRO A 220 18.00 -1.11 14.47
N ASN A 221 17.89 0.16 14.09
CA ASN A 221 16.93 1.10 14.66
C ASN A 221 15.46 0.83 14.24
N ALA A 222 15.27 0.04 13.17
CA ALA A 222 13.97 -0.33 12.63
C ALA A 222 13.37 -1.57 13.31
N ILE A 223 14.20 -2.40 13.96
CA ILE A 223 13.73 -3.58 14.68
C ILE A 223 12.96 -3.12 15.93
N HIS A 224 11.76 -3.67 16.12
CA HIS A 224 10.93 -3.44 17.29
C HIS A 224 11.22 -4.47 18.40
N GLY A 225 10.94 -4.08 19.65
CA GLY A 225 11.24 -4.90 20.84
C GLY A 225 10.44 -6.20 20.90
N ASP A 226 9.31 -6.28 20.18
CA ASP A 226 8.45 -7.47 20.13
C ASP A 226 9.01 -8.62 19.29
N THR A 227 10.16 -8.42 18.62
CA THR A 227 10.81 -9.45 17.81
C THR A 227 11.06 -10.72 18.62
N ASP A 228 10.55 -11.85 18.13
CA ASP A 228 10.68 -13.18 18.75
C ASP A 228 11.46 -14.11 17.81
N GLU A 229 12.75 -14.30 18.10
CA GLU A 229 13.65 -15.05 17.21
C GLU A 229 13.54 -16.56 17.43
N PRO A 230 13.37 -17.40 16.37
CA PRO A 230 13.39 -17.06 14.93
C PRO A 230 12.00 -16.96 14.27
N ASP A 231 10.91 -16.94 15.04
CA ASP A 231 9.56 -17.08 14.52
C ASP A 231 9.00 -15.78 13.92
N MET A 232 9.40 -14.63 14.46
CA MET A 232 8.80 -13.34 14.14
C MET A 232 9.82 -12.20 14.17
N LEU A 233 9.96 -11.49 13.06
CA LEU A 233 10.69 -10.22 13.01
C LEU A 233 9.72 -9.05 13.01
N SER A 234 9.73 -8.25 14.08
CA SER A 234 8.85 -7.09 14.22
C SER A 234 9.57 -5.82 13.75
N ILE A 235 8.98 -5.12 12.79
CA ILE A 235 9.52 -3.87 12.24
C ILE A 235 8.67 -2.70 12.75
N LYS A 236 9.30 -1.67 13.31
CA LYS A 236 8.60 -0.44 13.70
C LYS A 236 7.80 0.11 12.53
N TYR A 237 6.54 0.48 12.77
CA TYR A 237 5.61 0.85 11.71
C TYR A 237 6.16 1.94 10.77
N CYS A 238 6.72 3.02 11.34
CA CYS A 238 7.30 4.13 10.56
C CYS A 238 8.62 3.79 9.83
N GLU A 239 9.28 2.68 10.18
CA GLU A 239 10.52 2.23 9.52
C GLU A 239 10.27 1.16 8.44
N MET A 240 9.03 0.71 8.25
CA MET A 240 8.69 -0.37 7.31
C MET A 240 9.09 -0.03 5.86
N GLY A 241 8.90 1.21 5.40
CA GLY A 241 9.37 1.64 4.08
C GLY A 241 10.89 1.47 3.93
N ARG A 242 11.66 1.87 4.94
CA ARG A 242 13.12 1.73 4.95
C ARG A 242 13.54 0.26 4.98
N PHE A 243 12.83 -0.58 5.71
CA PHE A 243 13.02 -2.03 5.69
C PHE A 243 12.85 -2.60 4.28
N ILE A 244 11.75 -2.30 3.58
CA ILE A 244 11.49 -2.76 2.20
C ILE A 244 12.64 -2.35 1.27
N ILE A 245 13.09 -1.10 1.36
CA ILE A 245 14.21 -0.61 0.56
C ILE A 245 15.52 -1.32 0.91
N SER A 246 15.78 -1.57 2.20
CA SER A 246 16.97 -2.29 2.64
C SER A 246 16.99 -3.70 2.06
N VAL A 247 15.89 -4.45 2.18
CA VAL A 247 15.75 -5.78 1.59
C VAL A 247 15.96 -5.72 0.07
N ARG A 248 15.36 -4.76 -0.64
CA ARG A 248 15.57 -4.58 -2.09
C ARG A 248 17.04 -4.41 -2.43
N ASN A 249 17.71 -3.49 -1.74
CA ASN A 249 19.12 -3.19 -1.99
C ASN A 249 20.00 -4.39 -1.70
N ARG A 250 19.76 -5.09 -0.58
CA ARG A 250 20.61 -6.19 -0.13
C ARG A 250 20.39 -7.50 -0.88
N PHE A 251 19.21 -7.69 -1.47
CA PHE A 251 18.91 -8.88 -2.26
C PHE A 251 19.22 -8.68 -3.75
N PHE A 252 18.76 -7.57 -4.36
CA PHE A 252 18.84 -7.38 -5.81
C PHE A 252 20.06 -6.57 -6.27
N HIS A 253 20.64 -5.74 -5.40
CA HIS A 253 21.85 -4.96 -5.72
C HIS A 253 23.04 -5.52 -4.95
N ASN A 254 23.36 -6.78 -5.25
CA ASN A 254 24.50 -7.52 -4.69
C ASN A 254 25.82 -6.97 -5.27
N LEU A 255 26.17 -5.73 -4.92
CA LEU A 255 27.44 -5.13 -5.29
C LEU A 255 28.56 -5.71 -4.42
N ASN A 256 29.61 -6.22 -5.07
CA ASN A 256 30.86 -6.67 -4.43
C ASN A 256 31.61 -5.45 -3.85
N GLY A 257 31.19 -4.97 -2.68
CA GLY A 257 31.69 -3.71 -2.11
C GLY A 257 31.65 -3.62 -0.58
N GLY A 258 31.68 -4.76 0.12
CA GLY A 258 31.85 -4.81 1.59
C GLY A 258 30.59 -4.56 2.42
N ALA A 259 29.43 -4.44 1.79
CA ALA A 259 28.18 -4.15 2.46
C ALA A 259 27.37 -5.45 2.69
N THR A 260 26.78 -5.61 3.87
CA THR A 260 26.08 -6.84 4.27
C THR A 260 24.87 -7.13 3.37
N ASN A 261 24.92 -8.21 2.59
CA ASN A 261 23.89 -8.59 1.62
C ASN A 261 23.18 -9.89 2.02
N ILE A 262 22.01 -10.14 1.41
CA ILE A 262 21.36 -11.46 1.46
C ILE A 262 22.03 -12.32 0.39
N GLU A 263 22.75 -13.35 0.83
CA GLU A 263 23.53 -14.21 -0.06
C GLU A 263 22.63 -15.33 -0.60
N SER A 264 22.64 -15.58 -1.92
CA SER A 264 21.80 -16.62 -2.53
C SER A 264 22.06 -18.02 -1.99
N GLU A 265 23.29 -18.31 -1.54
CA GLU A 265 23.61 -19.60 -0.91
C GLU A 265 23.04 -19.75 0.51
N LYS A 266 22.67 -18.63 1.15
CA LYS A 266 22.08 -18.58 2.49
C LYS A 266 20.56 -18.43 2.47
N VAL A 267 19.94 -18.42 1.29
CA VAL A 267 18.49 -18.40 1.11
C VAL A 267 18.10 -19.68 0.40
N VAL A 268 17.33 -20.53 1.06
CA VAL A 268 16.90 -21.84 0.52
C VAL A 268 16.13 -21.68 -0.79
N ASP A 269 15.16 -20.76 -0.80
CA ASP A 269 14.38 -20.40 -1.97
C ASP A 269 13.95 -18.94 -1.83
N SER A 270 14.15 -18.14 -2.88
CA SER A 270 13.82 -16.72 -2.83
C SER A 270 12.31 -16.46 -2.88
N ASP A 271 11.55 -17.31 -3.56
CA ASP A 271 10.09 -17.21 -3.55
C ASP A 271 9.54 -17.53 -2.14
N GLU A 272 10.12 -18.48 -1.40
CA GLU A 272 9.77 -18.71 0.00
C GLU A 272 10.10 -17.49 0.88
N LEU A 273 11.31 -16.94 0.79
CA LEU A 273 11.72 -15.74 1.53
C LEU A 273 10.74 -14.57 1.32
N PHE A 274 10.44 -14.25 0.05
CA PHE A 274 9.54 -13.14 -0.27
C PHE A 274 8.07 -13.48 -0.02
N SER A 275 7.70 -14.74 0.16
CA SER A 275 6.34 -15.12 0.58
C SER A 275 6.01 -14.62 2.00
N PHE A 276 7.00 -14.53 2.88
CA PHE A 276 6.84 -13.96 4.23
C PHE A 276 6.74 -12.43 4.21
N ILE A 277 7.51 -11.77 3.35
CA ILE A 277 7.67 -10.31 3.33
C ILE A 277 6.55 -9.62 2.54
N ASN A 278 6.18 -10.16 1.38
CA ASN A 278 5.25 -9.51 0.45
C ASN A 278 3.89 -9.14 1.05
N PRO A 279 3.21 -10.04 1.80
CA PRO A 279 1.89 -9.73 2.33
C PRO A 279 1.92 -8.55 3.31
N VAL A 280 2.90 -8.52 4.21
CA VAL A 280 3.00 -7.49 5.25
C VAL A 280 3.53 -6.16 4.69
N ALA A 281 4.41 -6.20 3.69
CA ALA A 281 4.80 -5.00 2.95
C ALA A 281 3.62 -4.38 2.19
N MET A 282 2.78 -5.21 1.57
CA MET A 282 1.57 -4.74 0.88
C MET A 282 0.50 -4.24 1.85
N TYR A 283 0.36 -4.87 3.02
CA TYR A 283 -0.47 -4.37 4.13
C TYR A 283 -0.07 -2.95 4.51
N TRP A 284 1.22 -2.72 4.79
CA TRP A 284 1.70 -1.40 5.15
C TRP A 284 1.47 -0.36 4.04
N ILE A 285 1.77 -0.70 2.78
CA ILE A 285 1.50 0.16 1.63
C ILE A 285 0.00 0.49 1.52
N ALA A 286 -0.88 -0.49 1.77
CA ALA A 286 -2.32 -0.28 1.75
C ALA A 286 -2.77 0.66 2.87
N MET A 287 -2.23 0.53 4.08
CA MET A 287 -2.52 1.44 5.19
C MET A 287 -2.04 2.87 4.92
N VAL A 288 -0.86 3.05 4.31
CA VAL A 288 -0.39 4.36 3.86
C VAL A 288 -1.35 4.92 2.79
N PHE A 289 -1.73 4.12 1.80
CA PHE A 289 -2.70 4.53 0.78
C PHE A 289 -4.04 4.97 1.40
N LEU A 290 -4.56 4.16 2.31
CA LEU A 290 -5.81 4.44 3.04
C LEU A 290 -5.73 5.79 3.72
N GLN A 291 -4.66 6.07 4.46
CA GLN A 291 -4.50 7.32 5.20
C GLN A 291 -4.49 8.56 4.29
N ILE A 292 -3.87 8.48 3.11
CA ILE A 292 -3.91 9.57 2.12
C ILE A 292 -5.32 9.80 1.59
N ILE A 293 -6.08 8.73 1.36
CA ILE A 293 -7.47 8.83 0.92
C ILE A 293 -8.37 9.31 2.04
N SER A 294 -8.16 8.89 3.30
CA SER A 294 -8.88 9.39 4.48
C SER A 294 -8.69 10.89 4.65
N PHE A 295 -7.45 11.38 4.58
CA PHE A 295 -7.18 12.81 4.60
C PHE A 295 -7.89 13.55 3.46
N SER A 296 -7.83 12.98 2.25
CA SER A 296 -8.48 13.53 1.07
C SER A 296 -10.01 13.60 1.17
N LEU A 297 -10.62 12.56 1.76
CA LEU A 297 -12.06 12.45 1.97
C LEU A 297 -12.52 13.45 3.03
N SER A 298 -11.78 13.56 4.13
CA SER A 298 -12.06 14.53 5.20
C SER A 298 -12.05 15.97 4.68
N GLU A 299 -11.03 16.37 3.92
CA GLU A 299 -10.98 17.72 3.32
C GLU A 299 -12.16 17.95 2.35
N TYR A 300 -12.51 16.95 1.54
CA TYR A 300 -13.67 17.03 0.65
C TYR A 300 -14.99 17.21 1.42
N GLN A 301 -15.17 16.48 2.52
CA GLN A 301 -16.36 16.62 3.38
C GLN A 301 -16.40 17.99 4.06
N ASN A 302 -15.27 18.50 4.54
CA ASN A 302 -15.16 19.83 5.14
C ASN A 302 -15.54 20.94 4.16
N HIS A 303 -15.05 20.88 2.91
CA HIS A 303 -15.39 21.84 1.86
C HIS A 303 -16.88 21.78 1.50
N ARG A 304 -17.48 20.58 1.43
CA ARG A 304 -18.92 20.44 1.19
C ARG A 304 -19.75 21.05 2.31
N ARG A 305 -19.41 20.78 3.57
CA ARG A 305 -20.11 21.34 4.74
C ARG A 305 -20.04 22.87 4.74
N ALA A 306 -18.87 23.44 4.45
CA ALA A 306 -18.70 24.89 4.35
C ALA A 306 -19.53 25.50 3.22
N ALA A 307 -19.62 24.84 2.06
CA ALA A 307 -20.42 25.29 0.93
C ALA A 307 -21.93 25.31 1.25
N THR A 308 -22.46 24.29 1.93
CA THR A 308 -23.88 24.25 2.34
C THR A 308 -24.21 25.37 3.33
N LEU A 309 -23.35 25.61 4.33
CA LEU A 309 -23.54 26.67 5.33
C LEU A 309 -23.48 28.09 4.73
N SER A 310 -22.81 28.26 3.58
CA SER A 310 -22.75 29.54 2.85
C SER A 310 -23.94 29.81 1.94
N GLN A 311 -24.78 28.79 1.66
CA GLN A 311 -25.99 28.93 0.85
C GLN A 311 -27.25 29.20 1.70
N ASP A 312 -27.19 28.93 3.00
CA ASP A 312 -28.26 29.15 3.96
C ASP A 312 -28.17 30.53 4.67
N ASN A 313 -27.18 31.37 4.31
CA ASN A 313 -27.00 32.76 4.75
C ASN A 313 -27.13 33.72 3.56
#